data_AF-A0A9W8ZBU2-F1
#
_entry.id   AF-A0A9W8ZBU2-F1
#
_cell.length_a   1.000
_cell.length_b   1.000
_cell.length_c   1.000
_cell.angle_alpha   90.00
_cell.angle_beta   90.00
_cell.angle_gamma   90.00
#
_symmetry.space_group_name_H-M   'P 1'
#
loop_
_entity.id
_entity.type
_entity.pdbx_description
1 polymer ?
#
loop_
_entity_poly.entity_id
_entity_poly.type
_entity_poly.pdbx_seq_one_letter_code
_entity_poly.pdbx_strand_id
1 'polypeptide(L)'
;MAPYTEQVLLATGKEDWTSNLEDDSGLTADFVKGLKSIIGKGGEAFDPFTNVLITASSLPATEAPNATTAYLFPSFQRICSIPHTPSALSAFATAYLKAPHLHPMHAGLSAAQKAALTRDTSKAALVPPPEPITKPIILICGHGGRDQRCGVLGPILQAAFRKELERRGVEADVAQISHIGGH
;
A
#
# COMPACT_ATOMS: atom_id res chain seq x y z
N MET A 1 -10.89 -13.49 -10.74
CA MET A 1 -10.52 -12.39 -9.82
C MET A 1 -10.18 -11.19 -10.68
N ALA A 2 -10.79 -10.03 -10.42
CA ALA A 2 -10.32 -8.81 -11.08
C ALA A 2 -8.88 -8.53 -10.60
N PRO A 3 -7.95 -8.16 -11.49
CA PRO A 3 -6.57 -7.90 -11.10
C PRO A 3 -6.50 -6.70 -10.14
N TYR A 4 -5.49 -6.68 -9.28
CA TYR A 4 -5.16 -5.48 -8.52
C TYR A 4 -4.64 -4.40 -9.46
N THR A 5 -5.16 -3.19 -9.33
CA THR A 5 -4.73 -2.02 -10.11
C THR A 5 -3.53 -1.32 -9.47
N GLU A 6 -3.40 -1.42 -8.15
CA GLU A 6 -2.28 -0.86 -7.38
C GLU A 6 -2.10 -1.67 -6.08
N GLN A 7 -0.85 -1.81 -5.64
CA GLN A 7 -0.46 -2.21 -4.30
C GLN A 7 -0.01 -0.97 -3.53
N VAL A 8 -0.59 -0.78 -2.34
CA VAL A 8 -0.14 0.18 -1.33
C VAL A 8 0.66 -0.59 -0.28
N LEU A 9 1.98 -0.45 -0.31
CA LEU A 9 2.90 -1.05 0.64
C LEU A 9 3.27 -0.02 1.72
N LEU A 10 2.81 -0.24 2.96
CA LEU A 10 3.04 0.65 4.09
C LEU A 10 4.40 0.35 4.72
N ALA A 11 5.19 1.39 4.96
CA ALA A 11 6.46 1.29 5.68
C ALA A 11 6.20 1.41 7.18
N THR A 12 6.18 0.28 7.89
CA THR A 12 5.78 0.26 9.31
C THR A 12 6.96 0.07 10.25
N GLY A 13 8.15 -0.29 9.73
CA GLY A 13 9.32 -0.63 10.57
C GLY A 13 9.12 -1.85 11.47
N LYS A 14 8.04 -2.60 11.28
CA LYS A 14 7.71 -3.82 12.03
C LYS A 14 8.11 -5.05 11.20
N GLU A 15 8.31 -6.18 11.86
CA GLU A 15 8.63 -7.47 11.20
C GLU A 15 7.45 -8.45 11.23
N ASP A 16 6.40 -8.14 12.00
CA ASP A 16 5.19 -8.97 12.09
C ASP A 16 3.93 -8.11 12.24
N TRP A 17 2.79 -8.67 11.83
CA TRP A 17 1.49 -8.00 11.82
C TRP A 17 0.39 -8.97 12.17
N THR A 18 -0.77 -8.45 12.58
CA THR A 18 -1.99 -9.25 12.67
C THR A 18 -2.45 -9.72 11.28
N SER A 19 -3.28 -10.76 11.25
CA SER A 19 -3.79 -11.33 10.00
C SER A 19 -4.60 -10.35 9.16
N ASN A 20 -5.35 -9.45 9.80
CA ASN A 20 -5.96 -8.30 9.15
C ASN A 20 -5.30 -7.04 9.70
N LEU A 21 -4.79 -6.19 8.81
CA LEU A 21 -4.11 -4.96 9.22
C LEU A 21 -5.03 -3.98 9.95
N GLU A 22 -6.35 -4.06 9.76
CA GLU A 22 -7.32 -3.31 10.56
C GLU A 22 -7.33 -3.70 12.05
N ASP A 23 -6.96 -4.94 12.36
CA ASP A 23 -6.93 -5.47 13.72
C ASP A 23 -5.59 -5.21 14.41
N ASP A 24 -4.60 -4.64 13.69
CA ASP A 24 -3.35 -4.17 14.30
C ASP A 24 -3.64 -2.98 15.23
N SER A 25 -2.64 -2.61 16.03
CA SER A 25 -2.69 -1.46 16.92
C SER A 25 -1.89 -0.28 16.34
N GLY A 26 -2.36 0.93 16.63
CA GLY A 26 -1.67 2.17 16.31
C GLY A 26 -1.78 2.59 14.84
N LEU A 27 -0.78 3.37 14.40
CA LEU A 27 -0.81 4.13 13.15
C LEU A 27 -1.12 3.29 11.90
N THR A 28 -0.62 2.05 11.82
CA THR A 28 -0.89 1.18 10.66
C THR A 28 -2.37 0.88 10.52
N ALA A 29 -3.04 0.49 11.61
CA ALA A 29 -4.46 0.16 11.57
C ALA A 29 -5.33 1.40 11.30
N ASP A 30 -4.97 2.54 11.88
CA ASP A 30 -5.69 3.81 11.68
C ASP A 30 -5.63 4.25 10.22
N PHE A 31 -4.44 4.19 9.60
CA PHE A 31 -4.26 4.49 8.18
C PHE A 31 -5.06 3.53 7.29
N VAL A 32 -4.98 2.22 7.56
CA VAL A 32 -5.69 1.20 6.77
C VAL A 32 -7.21 1.37 6.88
N LYS A 33 -7.74 1.58 8.08
CA LYS A 33 -9.17 1.84 8.31
C LYS A 33 -9.62 3.12 7.61
N GLY A 34 -8.85 4.19 7.75
CA GLY A 34 -9.13 5.47 7.10
C GLY A 34 -9.11 5.40 5.58
N LEU A 35 -8.19 4.61 5.01
CA LEU A 35 -8.16 4.41 3.56
C LEU A 35 -9.30 3.50 3.09
N LYS A 36 -9.57 2.40 3.80
CA LYS A 36 -10.68 1.47 3.49
C LYS A 36 -12.06 2.10 3.68
N SER A 37 -12.23 3.13 4.51
CA SER A 37 -13.51 3.85 4.57
C SER A 37 -13.81 4.67 3.31
N ILE A 38 -12.81 4.93 2.46
CA ILE A 38 -12.94 5.66 1.20
C ILE A 38 -13.08 4.69 0.02
N ILE A 39 -12.11 3.79 -0.15
CA ILE A 39 -12.03 2.89 -1.32
C ILE A 39 -12.49 1.45 -1.05
N GLY A 40 -12.69 1.08 0.21
CA GLY A 40 -13.18 -0.24 0.62
C GLY A 40 -14.70 -0.33 0.57
N LYS A 41 -15.24 -1.53 0.74
CA LYS A 41 -16.68 -1.79 0.64
C LYS A 41 -17.48 -0.86 1.56
N GLY A 42 -18.42 -0.11 0.97
CA GLY A 42 -19.25 0.88 1.68
C GLY A 42 -18.68 2.30 1.68
N GLY A 43 -17.45 2.50 1.21
CA GLY A 43 -16.86 3.82 0.99
C GLY A 43 -17.37 4.50 -0.28
N GLU A 44 -17.28 5.82 -0.31
CA GLU A 44 -17.78 6.66 -1.42
C GLU A 44 -17.07 6.40 -2.75
N ALA A 45 -15.84 5.89 -2.71
CA ALA A 45 -15.01 5.59 -3.86
C ALA A 45 -14.80 4.09 -4.06
N PHE A 46 -15.65 3.25 -3.45
CA PHE A 46 -15.61 1.81 -3.67
C PHE A 46 -15.93 1.47 -5.13
N ASP A 47 -14.98 0.85 -5.81
CA ASP A 47 -15.13 0.38 -7.18
C ASP A 47 -14.74 -1.11 -7.26
N PRO A 48 -15.69 -2.03 -7.56
CA PRO A 48 -15.39 -3.46 -7.69
C PRO A 48 -14.47 -3.79 -8.87
N PHE A 49 -14.25 -2.85 -9.80
CA PHE A 49 -13.35 -2.99 -10.95
C PHE A 49 -11.96 -2.39 -10.70
N THR A 50 -11.75 -1.68 -9.58
CA THR A 50 -10.48 -1.04 -9.21
C THR A 50 -10.02 -1.55 -7.84
N ASN A 51 -9.38 -2.72 -7.84
CA ASN A 51 -8.96 -3.37 -6.60
C ASN A 51 -7.58 -2.88 -6.17
N VAL A 52 -7.47 -2.42 -4.92
CA VAL A 52 -6.21 -2.00 -4.31
C VAL A 52 -5.78 -3.03 -3.26
N LEU A 53 -4.55 -3.54 -3.38
CA LEU A 53 -3.95 -4.40 -2.36
C LEU A 53 -3.23 -3.54 -1.33
N ILE A 54 -3.62 -3.60 -0.06
CA ILE A 54 -2.92 -2.91 1.03
C ILE A 54 -2.10 -3.92 1.81
N THR A 55 -0.81 -3.66 1.96
CA THR A 55 0.16 -4.54 2.63
C THR A 55 1.05 -3.71 3.55
N ALA A 56 1.57 -4.33 4.60
CA ALA A 56 2.56 -3.71 5.49
C ALA A 56 3.94 -4.30 5.25
N SER A 57 4.99 -3.55 5.59
CA SER A 57 6.37 -3.94 5.37
C SER A 57 7.33 -3.50 6.47
N SER A 58 8.43 -4.22 6.58
CA SER A 58 9.55 -3.89 7.46
C SER A 58 10.42 -2.75 6.93
N LEU A 59 9.98 -2.02 5.89
CA LEU A 59 10.67 -0.81 5.45
C LEU A 59 10.58 0.26 6.56
N PRO A 60 11.60 1.14 6.67
CA PRO A 60 11.65 2.16 7.72
C PRO A 60 10.38 3.01 7.78
N ALA A 61 9.79 3.11 8.97
CA ALA A 61 8.66 3.99 9.22
C ALA A 61 9.08 5.47 9.15
N THR A 62 8.11 6.34 8.91
CA THR A 62 8.34 7.78 9.06
C THR A 62 8.49 8.16 10.53
N GLU A 63 9.35 9.13 10.82
CA GLU A 63 9.47 9.75 12.14
C GLU A 63 8.39 10.83 12.37
N ALA A 64 7.67 11.22 11.31
CA ALA A 64 6.60 12.21 11.41
C ALA A 64 5.42 11.64 12.24
N PRO A 65 4.95 12.39 13.26
CA PRO A 65 3.85 11.92 14.10
C PRO A 65 2.56 11.82 13.29
N ASN A 66 1.75 10.79 13.58
CA ASN A 66 0.44 10.58 12.96
C ASN A 66 0.47 10.56 11.42
N ALA A 67 1.50 9.94 10.86
CA ALA A 67 1.73 9.85 9.43
C ALA A 67 2.20 8.45 9.01
N THR A 68 2.08 8.14 7.71
CA THR A 68 2.54 6.87 7.14
C THR A 68 3.23 7.08 5.81
N THR A 69 4.35 6.38 5.61
CA THR A 69 5.01 6.30 4.30
C THR A 69 4.42 5.12 3.53
N ALA A 70 4.06 5.36 2.27
CA ALA A 70 3.51 4.34 1.38
C ALA A 70 4.31 4.26 0.08
N TYR A 71 4.50 3.04 -0.41
CA TYR A 71 5.05 2.73 -1.73
C TYR A 71 3.92 2.21 -2.62
N LEU A 72 3.89 2.65 -3.88
CA LEU A 72 2.86 2.33 -4.86
C LEU A 72 3.46 1.49 -5.98
N PHE A 73 2.87 0.33 -6.24
CA PHE A 73 3.24 -0.55 -7.36
C PHE A 73 2.01 -0.98 -8.16
N PRO A 74 2.03 -0.91 -9.51
CA PRO A 74 3.18 -0.68 -10.37
C PRO A 74 3.48 0.80 -10.68
N SER A 75 2.93 1.77 -9.93
CA SER A 75 3.22 3.20 -10.17
C SER A 75 4.68 3.61 -9.87
N PHE A 76 5.44 2.79 -9.13
CA PHE A 76 6.82 3.02 -8.72
C PHE A 76 7.04 4.38 -8.01
N GLN A 77 6.12 4.73 -7.12
CA GLN A 77 6.16 5.98 -6.36
C GLN A 77 6.22 5.70 -4.86
N ARG A 78 7.06 6.45 -4.16
CA ARG A 78 7.10 6.53 -2.69
C ARG A 78 6.52 7.87 -2.25
N ILE A 79 5.58 7.86 -1.32
CA ILE A 79 5.07 9.08 -0.70
C ILE A 79 5.39 9.00 0.79
N CYS A 80 6.28 9.89 1.23
CA CYS A 80 6.74 9.96 2.61
C CYS A 80 5.74 10.73 3.47
N SER A 81 5.47 10.24 4.69
CA SER A 81 4.74 11.00 5.73
C SER A 81 3.34 11.48 5.34
N ILE A 82 2.51 10.62 4.72
CA ILE A 82 1.10 10.92 4.44
C ILE A 82 0.36 11.13 5.78
N PRO A 83 -0.22 12.32 6.04
CA PRO A 83 -0.94 12.57 7.30
C PRO A 83 -2.20 11.73 7.43
N HIS A 84 -2.55 11.33 8.66
CA HIS A 84 -3.78 10.58 8.95
C HIS A 84 -4.99 11.51 9.10
N THR A 85 -5.12 12.49 8.22
CA THR A 85 -6.29 13.38 8.20
C THR A 85 -7.28 12.90 7.13
N PRO A 86 -8.60 13.10 7.31
CA PRO A 86 -9.59 12.72 6.30
C PRO A 86 -9.31 13.36 4.93
N SER A 87 -8.83 14.61 4.91
CA SER A 87 -8.48 15.32 3.68
C SER A 87 -7.28 14.70 2.97
N ALA A 88 -6.21 14.36 3.70
CA ALA A 88 -5.01 13.73 3.11
C ALA A 88 -5.31 12.32 2.60
N LEU A 89 -6.08 11.52 3.34
CA LEU A 89 -6.49 10.18 2.91
C LEU A 89 -7.38 10.22 1.67
N SER A 90 -8.36 11.14 1.63
CA SER A 90 -9.22 11.35 0.46
C SER A 90 -8.42 11.83 -0.76
N ALA A 91 -7.47 12.75 -0.56
CA ALA A 91 -6.59 13.23 -1.60
C ALA A 91 -5.66 12.13 -2.13
N PHE A 92 -5.03 11.35 -1.24
CA PHE A 92 -4.19 10.21 -1.59
C PHE A 92 -4.97 9.17 -2.40
N ALA A 93 -6.15 8.76 -1.92
CA ALA A 93 -7.01 7.83 -2.64
C ALA A 93 -7.40 8.39 -4.02
N THR A 94 -7.81 9.64 -4.09
CA THR A 94 -8.28 10.29 -5.32
C THR A 94 -7.19 10.49 -6.35
N ALA A 95 -5.99 10.88 -5.94
CA ALA A 95 -4.88 11.14 -6.84
C ALA A 95 -4.19 9.86 -7.33
N TYR A 96 -4.10 8.83 -6.48
CA TYR A 96 -3.24 7.67 -6.75
C TYR A 96 -3.99 6.34 -6.89
N LEU A 97 -5.14 6.14 -6.24
CA LEU A 97 -5.76 4.81 -6.12
C LEU A 97 -7.02 4.62 -6.96
N LYS A 98 -7.79 5.69 -7.18
CA LYS A 98 -8.99 5.67 -8.04
C LYS A 98 -8.67 5.36 -9.50
N ALA A 99 -9.67 4.93 -10.26
CA ALA A 99 -9.51 4.51 -11.65
C ALA A 99 -9.13 5.69 -12.57
N PRO A 100 -8.11 5.58 -13.43
CA PRO A 100 -7.85 6.59 -14.46
C PRO A 100 -8.96 6.60 -15.52
N HIS A 101 -9.56 5.44 -15.79
CA HIS A 101 -10.66 5.26 -16.72
C HIS A 101 -11.68 4.31 -16.09
N LEU A 102 -12.95 4.68 -16.15
CA LEU A 102 -14.03 3.86 -15.61
C LEU A 102 -14.31 2.65 -16.50
N HIS A 103 -14.57 1.51 -15.87
CA HIS A 103 -15.02 0.30 -16.56
C HIS A 103 -16.34 0.55 -17.33
N PRO A 104 -16.58 -0.08 -18.51
CA PRO A 104 -17.82 0.11 -19.28
C PRO A 104 -19.11 -0.16 -18.50
N MET A 105 -19.07 -1.02 -17.48
CA MET A 105 -20.22 -1.27 -16.60
C MET A 105 -20.64 -0.06 -15.76
N HIS A 106 -19.83 1.01 -15.71
CA HIS A 106 -20.18 2.28 -15.10
C HIS A 106 -21.01 3.20 -16.00
N ALA A 107 -21.37 2.78 -17.22
CA ALA A 107 -22.13 3.61 -18.16
C ALA A 107 -23.42 4.18 -17.56
N GLY A 108 -24.15 3.38 -16.77
CA GLY A 108 -25.41 3.76 -16.12
C GLY A 108 -25.28 4.62 -14.86
N LEU A 109 -24.07 4.88 -14.36
CA LEU A 109 -23.85 5.72 -13.19
C LEU A 109 -24.10 7.21 -13.50
N SER A 110 -24.59 7.95 -12.50
CA SER A 110 -24.72 9.41 -12.57
C SER A 110 -23.35 10.09 -12.68
N ALA A 111 -23.34 11.36 -13.10
CA ALA A 111 -22.10 12.14 -13.19
C ALA A 111 -21.38 12.25 -11.83
N ALA A 112 -22.14 12.43 -10.74
CA ALA A 112 -21.58 12.49 -9.39
C ALA A 112 -20.94 11.16 -8.97
N GLN A 113 -21.60 10.04 -9.24
CA GLN A 113 -21.05 8.71 -8.96
C GLN A 113 -19.78 8.46 -9.79
N LYS A 114 -19.79 8.79 -11.08
CA LYS A 114 -18.60 8.68 -11.94
C LYS A 114 -17.45 9.53 -11.41
N ALA A 115 -17.72 10.77 -10.99
CA ALA A 115 -16.72 11.65 -10.41
C ALA A 115 -16.13 11.10 -9.10
N ALA A 116 -16.95 10.47 -8.25
CA ALA A 116 -16.50 9.84 -7.01
C ALA A 116 -15.51 8.69 -7.26
N LEU A 117 -15.64 7.97 -8.38
CA LEU A 117 -14.81 6.82 -8.75
C LEU A 117 -13.58 7.17 -9.60
N THR A 118 -13.57 8.35 -10.23
CA THR A 118 -12.53 8.72 -11.20
C THR A 118 -11.34 9.38 -10.50
N ARG A 119 -10.13 9.06 -10.97
CA ARG A 119 -8.88 9.67 -10.51
C ARG A 119 -8.83 11.15 -10.86
N ASP A 120 -8.35 11.97 -9.92
CA ASP A 120 -8.05 13.39 -10.12
C ASP A 120 -6.65 13.68 -9.59
N THR A 121 -5.69 13.80 -10.53
CA THR A 121 -4.28 14.02 -10.22
C THR A 121 -4.02 15.39 -9.60
N SER A 122 -4.94 16.36 -9.73
CA SER A 122 -4.78 17.67 -9.08
C SER A 122 -4.78 17.57 -7.55
N LYS A 123 -5.38 16.51 -6.99
CA LYS A 123 -5.39 16.25 -5.54
C LYS A 123 -4.03 15.82 -5.00
N ALA A 124 -3.06 15.47 -5.85
CA ALA A 124 -1.71 15.15 -5.42
C ALA A 124 -1.05 16.32 -4.66
N ALA A 125 -1.44 17.56 -4.95
CA ALA A 125 -0.94 18.75 -4.26
C ALA A 125 -1.35 18.84 -2.77
N LEU A 126 -2.29 18.01 -2.31
CA LEU A 126 -2.78 17.98 -0.93
C LEU A 126 -2.09 16.91 -0.07
N VAL A 127 -1.13 16.18 -0.64
CA VAL A 127 -0.28 15.21 0.06
C VAL A 127 1.19 15.51 -0.25
N PRO A 128 2.14 14.96 0.53
CA PRO A 128 3.55 15.11 0.22
C PRO A 128 3.86 14.66 -1.22
N PRO A 129 4.83 15.31 -1.89
CA PRO A 129 5.17 14.99 -3.27
C PRO A 129 5.69 13.54 -3.37
N PRO A 130 5.33 12.80 -4.44
CA PRO A 130 5.85 11.47 -4.65
C PRO A 130 7.31 11.51 -5.10
N GLU A 131 8.08 10.56 -4.64
CA GLU A 131 9.46 10.31 -5.03
C GLU A 131 9.52 9.04 -5.89
N PRO A 132 10.30 9.03 -6.99
CA PRO A 132 10.43 7.83 -7.81
C PRO A 132 11.18 6.72 -7.06
N ILE A 133 10.70 5.49 -7.19
CA ILE A 133 11.44 4.30 -6.75
C ILE A 133 12.46 3.96 -7.84
N THR A 134 13.74 4.21 -7.55
CA THR A 134 14.83 4.08 -8.53
C THR A 134 15.63 2.79 -8.43
N LYS A 135 15.40 1.99 -7.38
CA LYS A 135 16.10 0.73 -7.13
C LYS A 135 15.13 -0.42 -6.88
N PRO A 136 15.54 -1.68 -7.12
CA PRO A 136 14.71 -2.84 -6.82
C PRO A 136 14.32 -2.89 -5.34
N ILE A 137 13.07 -3.29 -5.09
CA ILE A 137 12.58 -3.60 -3.75
C ILE A 137 12.14 -5.06 -3.75
N ILE A 138 12.88 -5.88 -2.98
CA ILE A 138 12.59 -7.31 -2.79
C ILE A 138 11.67 -7.44 -1.59
N LEU A 139 10.44 -7.89 -1.85
CA LEU A 139 9.41 -8.11 -0.83
C LEU A 139 9.26 -9.59 -0.54
N ILE A 140 9.42 -9.98 0.72
CA ILE A 140 9.40 -11.37 1.17
C ILE A 140 8.29 -11.55 2.20
N CYS A 141 7.33 -12.44 1.95
CA CYS A 141 6.32 -12.74 2.94
C CYS A 141 6.99 -13.35 4.19
N GLY A 142 6.96 -12.61 5.30
CA GLY A 142 7.56 -12.99 6.58
C GLY A 142 6.56 -13.17 7.72
N HIS A 143 5.27 -12.99 7.45
CA HIS A 143 4.21 -12.98 8.45
C HIS A 143 3.95 -14.39 9.02
N GLY A 144 4.35 -14.60 10.27
CA GLY A 144 4.22 -15.89 10.97
C GLY A 144 2.84 -16.17 11.54
N GLY A 145 2.08 -15.12 11.89
CA GLY A 145 0.74 -15.25 12.48
C GLY A 145 -0.29 -15.94 11.58
N ARG A 146 -0.13 -15.86 10.25
CA ARG A 146 -1.01 -16.51 9.27
C ARG A 146 -0.41 -17.76 8.63
N ASP A 147 0.91 -17.78 8.40
CA ASP A 147 1.61 -18.95 7.87
C ASP A 147 2.97 -19.09 8.57
N GLN A 148 3.09 -20.10 9.43
CA GLN A 148 4.33 -20.37 10.15
C GLN A 148 5.52 -20.62 9.20
N ARG A 149 5.29 -21.15 7.99
CA ARG A 149 6.36 -21.35 7.01
C ARG A 149 6.92 -20.02 6.53
N CYS A 150 6.06 -19.04 6.27
CA CYS A 150 6.49 -17.67 5.95
C CYS A 150 7.23 -17.03 7.13
N GLY A 151 6.73 -17.20 8.36
CA GLY A 151 7.39 -16.72 9.57
C GLY A 151 8.81 -17.28 9.76
N VAL A 152 9.01 -18.57 9.46
CA VAL A 152 10.32 -19.23 9.59
C VAL A 152 11.26 -18.90 8.42
N LEU A 153 10.76 -18.97 7.17
CA LEU A 153 11.59 -18.81 5.98
C LEU A 153 11.87 -17.34 5.63
N GLY A 154 10.94 -16.43 5.93
CA GLY A 154 11.04 -15.02 5.57
C GLY A 154 12.34 -14.35 6.04
N PRO A 155 12.70 -14.43 7.34
CA PRO A 155 13.93 -13.84 7.84
C PRO A 155 15.20 -14.45 7.21
N ILE A 156 15.20 -15.77 6.98
CA ILE A 156 16.31 -16.50 6.37
C ILE A 156 16.53 -16.02 4.93
N LEU A 157 15.46 -15.91 4.15
CA LEU A 157 15.51 -15.39 2.79
C LEU A 157 15.93 -13.92 2.75
N GLN A 158 15.40 -13.09 3.65
CA GLN A 158 15.79 -11.68 3.74
C GLN A 158 17.30 -11.52 4.00
N ALA A 159 17.85 -12.26 4.96
CA ALA A 159 19.29 -12.26 5.24
C ALA A 159 20.12 -12.75 4.04
N ALA A 160 19.67 -13.80 3.35
CA ALA A 160 20.34 -14.34 2.17
C ALA A 160 20.35 -13.34 1.00
N PHE A 161 19.22 -12.68 0.73
CA PHE A 161 19.13 -11.64 -0.30
C PHE A 161 20.04 -10.46 0.01
N ARG A 162 20.00 -9.93 1.23
CA ARG A 162 20.89 -8.82 1.64
C ARG A 162 22.35 -9.14 1.42
N LYS A 163 22.81 -10.31 1.88
CA LYS A 163 24.18 -10.78 1.71
C LYS A 163 24.58 -10.91 0.23
N GLU A 164 23.70 -11.47 -0.60
CA GLU A 164 24.02 -11.69 -2.02
C GLU A 164 24.00 -10.40 -2.84
N LEU A 165 23.09 -9.48 -2.54
CA LEU A 165 23.05 -8.15 -3.16
C LEU A 165 24.30 -7.35 -2.83
N GLU A 166 24.71 -7.34 -1.55
CA GLU A 166 25.96 -6.73 -1.10
C GLU A 166 27.18 -7.35 -1.81
N ARG A 167 27.27 -8.68 -1.84
CA ARG A 167 28.37 -9.40 -2.52
C ARG A 167 28.47 -9.06 -4.01
N ARG A 168 27.37 -8.71 -4.66
CA ARG A 168 27.30 -8.33 -6.08
C ARG A 168 27.38 -6.82 -6.33
N GLY A 169 27.40 -5.99 -5.28
CA GLY A 169 27.35 -4.54 -5.41
C GLY A 169 26.04 -4.02 -6.02
N VAL A 170 24.92 -4.73 -5.81
CA VAL A 170 23.60 -4.32 -6.31
C VAL A 170 22.88 -3.57 -5.20
N GLU A 171 22.57 -2.29 -5.43
CA GLU A 171 21.75 -1.52 -4.50
C GLU A 171 20.28 -1.91 -4.64
N ALA A 172 19.68 -2.40 -3.56
CA ALA A 172 18.27 -2.74 -3.48
C ALA A 172 17.78 -2.74 -2.03
N ASP A 173 16.48 -2.54 -1.84
CA ASP A 173 15.86 -2.68 -0.52
C ASP A 173 15.30 -4.10 -0.37
N VAL A 174 15.49 -4.72 0.80
CA VAL A 174 14.96 -6.05 1.11
C VAL A 174 14.11 -5.96 2.37
N ALA A 175 12.81 -6.20 2.22
CA ALA A 175 11.83 -6.04 3.29
C ALA A 175 10.96 -7.29 3.44
N GLN A 176 10.61 -7.59 4.70
CA GLN A 176 9.51 -8.50 4.97
C GLN A 176 8.18 -7.78 4.74
N ILE A 177 7.17 -8.53 4.33
CA ILE A 177 5.81 -8.01 4.13
C ILE A 177 4.76 -8.88 4.81
N SER A 178 3.61 -8.26 5.09
CA SER A 178 2.38 -8.94 5.47
C SER A 178 1.94 -9.91 4.37
N HIS A 179 1.14 -10.90 4.74
CA HIS A 179 0.67 -11.94 3.82
C HIS A 179 -0.11 -11.37 2.61
N ILE A 180 0.19 -11.86 1.40
CA ILE A 180 -0.38 -11.39 0.11
C ILE A 180 -1.27 -12.43 -0.60
N GLY A 181 -1.57 -13.55 0.06
CA GLY A 181 -2.27 -14.69 -0.55
C GLY A 181 -1.33 -15.65 -1.28
N GLY A 182 -1.74 -16.91 -1.42
CA GLY A 182 -0.90 -17.99 -1.97
C GLY A 182 0.01 -18.65 -0.93
N HIS A 183 0.36 -19.91 -1.19
CA HIS A 183 1.16 -20.80 -0.34
C HIS A 183 2.11 -21.66 -1.18
#